data_AF-A0A3P7J849-F1
#
_entry.id   AF-A0A3P7J849-F1
#
_cell.length_a   1.000
_cell.length_b   1.000
_cell.length_c   1.000
_cell.angle_alpha   90.00
_cell.angle_beta   90.00
_cell.angle_gamma   90.00
#
_symmetry.space_group_name_H-M   'P 1'
#
loop_
_entity.id
_entity.type
_entity.pdbx_description
1 polymer ?
#
loop_
_entity_poly.entity_id
_entity_poly.type
_entity_poly.pdbx_seq_one_letter_code
_entity_poly.pdbx_strand_id
1 'polypeptide(L)'
;MDWTGQVEKQTVWVMNRTSNMIAFKVKCSNNRAFWIKPVFGTIESGEAAEIEVHYNAKKTLKSNDKIVICTAKYSPENGPLTAFFKLPTTVTEDKEIRQRAAAVPARGQPPPEPAKADNHVEILRC
;
A
#
# COMPACT_ATOMS: atom_id res chain seq x y z
N MET A 1 7.44 2.51 0.04
CA MET A 1 8.00 1.19 -0.29
C MET A 1 9.28 1.43 -1.04
N ASP A 2 10.33 0.73 -0.64
CA ASP A 2 11.66 0.87 -1.19
C ASP A 2 12.01 -0.45 -1.90
N TRP A 3 12.45 -0.39 -3.16
CA TRP A 3 12.67 -1.53 -4.05
C TRP A 3 14.14 -1.67 -4.41
N THR A 4 14.73 -2.85 -4.27
CA THR A 4 16.20 -3.02 -4.44
C THR A 4 16.65 -3.13 -5.90
N GLY A 5 15.73 -3.04 -6.86
CA GLY A 5 16.03 -3.23 -8.28
C GLY A 5 16.01 -4.69 -8.72
N GLN A 6 15.51 -5.60 -7.88
CA GLN A 6 15.19 -6.99 -8.24
C GLN A 6 13.67 -7.19 -8.37
N VAL A 7 13.26 -8.31 -8.97
CA VAL A 7 11.83 -8.69 -8.96
C VAL A 7 11.48 -9.04 -7.53
N GLU A 8 10.57 -8.25 -6.95
CA GLU A 8 10.27 -8.30 -5.53
C GLU A 8 8.77 -8.34 -5.31
N LYS A 9 8.37 -9.01 -4.24
CA LYS A 9 7.00 -9.01 -3.72
C LYS A 9 7.02 -8.34 -2.35
N GLN A 10 6.16 -7.34 -2.15
CA GLN A 10 5.92 -6.74 -0.84
C GLN A 10 4.44 -6.88 -0.49
N THR A 11 4.16 -7.10 0.78
CA THR A 11 2.79 -7.22 1.30
C THR A 11 2.38 -5.95 2.03
N VAL A 12 1.19 -5.44 1.73
CA VAL A 12 0.51 -4.36 2.46
C VAL A 12 -0.67 -4.94 3.21
N TRP A 13 -0.75 -4.68 4.51
CA TRP A 13 -1.92 -5.01 5.32
C TRP A 13 -2.82 -3.79 5.45
N VAL A 14 -4.11 -3.98 5.15
CA VAL A 14 -5.14 -2.96 5.36
C VAL A 14 -6.05 -3.45 6.48
N MET A 15 -6.03 -2.77 7.61
CA MET A 15 -6.81 -3.13 8.80
C MET A 15 -8.07 -2.27 8.91
N ASN A 16 -9.23 -2.91 9.07
CA ASN A 16 -10.47 -2.21 9.34
C ASN A 16 -10.66 -1.99 10.83
N ARG A 17 -10.43 -0.76 11.30
CA ARG A 17 -10.65 -0.36 12.70
C ARG A 17 -12.04 0.23 12.95
N THR A 18 -12.90 0.25 11.94
CA THR A 18 -14.26 0.77 12.08
C THR A 18 -15.20 -0.35 12.54
N SER A 19 -16.37 0.03 13.06
CA SER A 19 -17.42 -0.92 13.45
C SER A 19 -18.28 -1.42 12.27
N ASN A 20 -17.95 -1.02 11.03
CA ASN A 20 -18.70 -1.37 9.83
C ASN A 20 -17.80 -2.16 8.89
N MET A 21 -18.38 -2.99 8.03
CA MET A 21 -17.63 -3.52 6.89
C MET A 21 -17.18 -2.37 5.98
N ILE A 22 -15.95 -2.48 5.48
CA ILE A 22 -15.42 -1.55 4.49
C ILE A 22 -15.08 -2.30 3.20
N ALA A 23 -15.18 -1.59 2.09
CA ALA A 23 -14.61 -1.99 0.82
C ALA A 23 -13.30 -1.24 0.60
N PHE A 24 -12.35 -1.85 -0.11
CA PHE A 24 -11.15 -1.17 -0.61
C PHE A 24 -11.00 -1.29 -2.13
N LYS A 25 -10.34 -0.28 -2.71
CA LYS A 25 -9.87 -0.26 -4.08
C LYS A 25 -8.42 0.21 -4.12
N VAL A 26 -7.57 -0.55 -4.78
CA VAL A 26 -6.18 -0.17 -4.99
C VAL A 26 -6.02 0.48 -6.37
N LYS A 27 -5.41 1.66 -6.39
CA LYS A 27 -5.03 2.37 -7.61
C LYS A 27 -3.50 2.41 -7.68
N CYS A 28 -2.95 2.22 -8.88
CA CYS A 28 -1.52 2.33 -9.12
C CYS A 28 -1.26 3.31 -10.25
N SER A 29 -0.26 4.18 -10.08
CA SER A 29 0.15 5.13 -11.13
C SER A 29 0.91 4.45 -12.28
N ASN A 30 1.53 3.28 -12.05
CA ASN A 30 2.38 2.61 -13.01
C ASN A 30 2.13 1.09 -13.03
N ASN A 31 1.03 0.70 -13.69
CA ASN A 31 0.64 -0.71 -13.87
C ASN A 31 1.60 -1.52 -14.78
N ARG A 32 2.64 -0.90 -15.36
CA ARG A 32 3.67 -1.61 -16.13
C ARG A 32 4.79 -2.12 -15.22
N ALA A 33 5.16 -1.33 -14.22
CA ALA A 33 6.19 -1.68 -13.24
C ALA A 33 5.61 -2.46 -12.04
N PHE A 34 4.34 -2.24 -11.71
CA PHE A 34 3.69 -2.85 -10.56
C PHE A 34 2.47 -3.67 -10.96
N TRP A 35 2.36 -4.84 -10.34
CA TRP A 35 1.15 -5.65 -10.38
C TRP A 35 0.64 -5.88 -8.96
N ILE A 36 -0.66 -5.71 -8.76
CA ILE A 36 -1.28 -5.71 -7.43
C ILE A 36 -2.41 -6.73 -7.39
N LYS A 37 -2.47 -7.51 -6.32
CA LYS A 37 -3.60 -8.40 -6.05
C LYS A 37 -3.89 -8.52 -4.54
N PRO A 38 -5.16 -8.51 -4.13
CA PRO A 38 -6.35 -8.13 -4.92
C PRO A 38 -6.42 -6.61 -5.19
N VAL A 39 -7.11 -6.20 -6.27
CA VAL A 39 -7.36 -4.77 -6.57
C VAL A 39 -8.60 -4.24 -5.83
N PHE A 40 -9.57 -5.12 -5.59
CA PHE A 40 -10.80 -4.85 -4.85
C PHE A 40 -11.00 -5.91 -3.79
N GLY A 41 -11.60 -5.53 -2.68
CA GLY A 41 -12.07 -6.47 -1.69
C GLY A 41 -12.90 -5.79 -0.62
N THR A 42 -13.41 -6.60 0.30
CA THR A 42 -14.08 -6.16 1.52
C THR A 42 -13.27 -6.59 2.73
N ILE A 43 -13.46 -5.88 3.83
CA ILE A 43 -12.81 -6.16 5.11
C ILE A 43 -13.88 -6.01 6.19
N GLU A 44 -14.17 -7.10 6.89
CA GLU A 44 -15.09 -7.10 8.01
C GLU A 44 -14.57 -6.21 9.16
N SER A 45 -15.45 -5.84 10.08
CA SER A 45 -15.09 -5.03 11.25
C SER A 45 -14.03 -5.76 12.09
N GLY A 46 -12.88 -5.12 12.34
CA GLY A 46 -11.78 -5.68 13.14
C GLY A 46 -10.81 -6.56 12.34
N GLU A 47 -11.13 -6.91 11.10
CA GLU A 47 -10.29 -7.78 10.26
C GLU A 47 -9.27 -6.99 9.44
N ALA A 48 -8.37 -7.73 8.78
CA ALA A 48 -7.39 -7.16 7.87
C ALA A 48 -7.36 -7.89 6.52
N ALA A 49 -7.12 -7.14 5.44
CA ALA A 49 -6.87 -7.70 4.13
C ALA A 49 -5.38 -7.62 3.76
N GLU A 50 -4.88 -8.71 3.19
CA GLU A 50 -3.55 -8.79 2.60
C GLU A 50 -3.57 -8.34 1.14
N ILE A 51 -2.71 -7.38 0.79
CA ILE A 51 -2.55 -6.88 -0.57
C ILE A 51 -1.10 -7.10 -1.00
N GLU A 52 -0.91 -7.96 -2.00
CA GLU A 52 0.40 -8.19 -2.59
C GLU A 52 0.70 -7.14 -3.67
N VAL A 53 1.89 -6.54 -3.57
CA VAL A 53 2.47 -5.64 -4.55
C VAL A 53 3.71 -6.29 -5.15
N HIS A 54 3.66 -6.57 -6.45
CA HIS A 54 4.74 -7.17 -7.22
C HIS A 54 5.43 -6.10 -8.04
N TYR A 55 6.76 -6.04 -7.98
CA TYR A 55 7.58 -5.10 -8.75
C TYR A 55 8.35 -5.81 -9.86
N ASN A 56 8.26 -5.28 -11.08
CA ASN A 56 9.01 -5.73 -12.23
C ASN A 56 10.26 -4.87 -12.43
N ALA A 57 11.40 -5.37 -11.95
CA ALA A 57 12.71 -4.71 -12.09
C ALA A 57 13.15 -4.42 -13.53
N LYS A 58 12.55 -5.04 -14.56
CA LYS A 58 12.83 -4.71 -15.96
C LYS A 58 12.22 -3.37 -16.38
N LYS A 59 11.41 -2.73 -15.53
CA LYS A 59 10.76 -1.46 -15.81
C LYS A 59 11.35 -0.36 -14.93
N THR A 60 11.45 0.83 -15.51
CA THR A 60 11.93 2.01 -14.79
C THR A 60 10.92 2.42 -13.73
N LEU A 61 11.41 2.50 -12.49
CA LEU A 61 10.70 3.15 -11.40
C LEU A 61 10.79 4.67 -11.54
N LYS A 62 9.65 5.35 -11.55
CA LYS A 62 9.62 6.82 -11.59
C LYS A 62 9.50 7.36 -10.17
N SER A 63 10.13 8.51 -9.90
CA SER A 63 10.09 9.18 -8.59
C SER A 63 8.69 9.52 -8.08
N ASN A 64 7.73 9.68 -9.00
CA ASN A 64 6.33 9.97 -8.69
C ASN A 64 5.42 8.73 -8.70
N ASP A 65 6.00 7.52 -8.78
CA ASP A 65 5.20 6.30 -8.76
C ASP A 65 4.58 6.09 -7.36
N LYS A 66 3.27 5.82 -7.35
CA LYS A 66 2.48 5.67 -6.13
C LYS A 66 1.39 4.63 -6.27
N ILE A 67 1.08 4.02 -5.13
CA ILE A 67 -0.08 3.16 -4.93
C ILE A 67 -1.01 3.89 -3.96
N VAL A 68 -2.28 3.97 -4.29
CA VAL A 68 -3.31 4.61 -3.46
C VAL A 68 -4.34 3.56 -3.08
N ILE A 69 -4.56 3.38 -1.78
CA ILE A 69 -5.60 2.50 -1.26
C ILE A 69 -6.78 3.40 -0.87
N CYS A 70 -7.88 3.27 -1.59
CA CYS A 70 -9.13 3.96 -1.31
C CYS A 70 -10.02 3.03 -0.48
N THR A 71 -10.57 3.49 0.64
CA THR A 71 -11.52 2.74 1.46
C THR A 71 -12.85 3.46 1.58
N ALA A 72 -13.90 2.69 1.78
CA ALA A 72 -15.29 3.14 1.79
C ALA A 72 -16.13 2.26 2.73
N LYS A 73 -17.06 2.84 3.50
CA LYS A 73 -18.08 2.05 4.20
C LYS A 73 -18.89 1.26 3.17
N TYR A 74 -19.11 -0.04 3.40
CA TYR A 74 -19.76 -0.91 2.42
C TYR A 74 -20.72 -1.90 3.10
N SER A 75 -21.78 -2.26 2.40
CA SER A 75 -22.70 -3.35 2.71
C SER A 75 -23.00 -4.17 1.45
N PRO A 76 -23.34 -5.47 1.54
CA PRO A 76 -23.54 -6.32 0.35
C PRO A 76 -24.67 -5.85 -0.58
N GLU A 77 -25.64 -5.12 -0.03
CA GLU A 77 -26.73 -4.43 -0.75
C GLU A 77 -26.22 -3.33 -1.71
N ASN A 78 -25.01 -2.81 -1.52
CA ASN A 78 -24.41 -1.84 -2.43
C ASN A 78 -24.02 -2.46 -3.79
N GLY A 79 -24.12 -3.78 -3.93
CA GLY A 79 -23.85 -4.49 -5.17
C GLY A 79 -22.34 -4.63 -5.46
N PRO A 80 -21.96 -4.99 -6.69
CA PRO A 80 -20.57 -5.33 -7.02
C PRO A 80 -19.59 -4.18 -6.73
N LEU A 81 -18.45 -4.51 -6.11
CA LEU A 81 -17.38 -3.54 -5.76
C LEU A 81 -16.93 -2.67 -6.95
N THR A 82 -16.88 -3.25 -8.14
CA THR A 82 -16.49 -2.53 -9.36
C THR A 82 -17.48 -1.45 -9.76
N ALA A 83 -18.78 -1.63 -9.49
CA ALA A 83 -19.81 -0.62 -9.71
C ALA A 83 -19.82 0.40 -8.57
N PHE A 84 -19.72 -0.09 -7.32
CA PHE A 84 -19.67 0.73 -6.11
C PHE A 84 -18.58 1.81 -6.17
N PHE A 85 -17.36 1.45 -6.59
CA PHE A 85 -16.24 2.40 -6.71
C PHE A 85 -16.21 3.25 -8.00
N LYS A 86 -17.24 3.16 -8.84
CA LYS A 86 -17.46 4.11 -9.94
C LYS A 86 -18.32 5.29 -9.52
N LEU A 87 -19.04 5.16 -8.40
CA LEU A 87 -19.86 6.24 -7.87
C LEU A 87 -18.96 7.35 -7.28
N PRO A 88 -19.31 8.63 -7.48
CA PRO A 88 -18.44 9.77 -7.19
C PRO A 88 -18.20 10.03 -5.69
N THR A 89 -19.05 9.52 -4.79
CA THR A 89 -19.06 9.87 -3.36
C THR A 89 -18.65 8.74 -2.41
N THR A 90 -18.07 7.67 -2.96
CA THR A 90 -17.91 6.42 -2.21
C THR A 90 -16.70 6.39 -1.30
N VAL A 91 -15.63 7.13 -1.62
CA VAL A 91 -14.34 7.02 -0.91
C VAL A 91 -14.34 7.92 0.32
N THR A 92 -14.18 7.33 1.49
CA THR A 92 -14.06 8.03 2.78
C THR A 92 -12.61 8.30 3.18
N GLU A 93 -11.67 7.48 2.73
CA GLU A 93 -10.25 7.65 3.06
C GLU A 93 -9.36 7.19 1.91
N ASP A 94 -8.28 7.92 1.67
CA ASP A 94 -7.22 7.54 0.75
C ASP A 94 -5.86 7.50 1.45
N LYS A 95 -5.12 6.42 1.21
CA LYS A 95 -3.76 6.28 1.72
C LYS A 95 -2.78 6.12 0.57
N GLU A 96 -1.87 7.07 0.45
CA GLU A 96 -0.80 7.07 -0.56
C GLU A 96 0.45 6.36 -0.04
N ILE A 97 0.92 5.38 -0.82
CA ILE A 97 2.16 4.65 -0.61
C ILE A 97 3.09 4.98 -1.79
N ARG A 98 4.08 5.83 -1.53
CA ARG A 98 5.10 6.19 -2.52
C ARG A 98 6.07 5.04 -2.77
N GLN A 99 6.39 4.83 -4.04
CA GLN A 99 7.31 3.80 -4.51
C GLN A 99 8.67 4.44 -4.79
N ARG A 100 9.73 3.95 -4.15
CA ARG A 100 11.09 4.50 -4.25
C ARG A 100 12.08 3.39 -4.55
N ALA A 101 13.16 3.72 -5.25
CA ALA A 101 14.29 2.82 -5.33
C ALA A 101 14.99 2.84 -3.97
N ALA A 102 15.36 1.68 -3.45
CA ALA A 102 16.23 1.62 -2.29
C ALA A 102 17.54 2.35 -2.65
N ALA A 103 17.98 3.26 -1.79
CA ALA A 103 19.29 3.86 -1.96
C ALA A 103 20.32 2.73 -1.88
N VAL A 104 21.13 2.56 -2.93
CA VAL A 104 22.34 1.75 -2.81
C VAL A 104 23.20 2.45 -1.76
N PRO A 105 23.53 1.82 -0.62
CA PRO A 105 24.42 2.46 0.33
C PRO A 105 25.73 2.73 -0.41
N ALA A 106 26.08 4.02 -0.52
CA ALA A 106 27.37 4.41 -1.06
C ALA A 106 28.44 3.70 -0.22
N ARG A 107 29.21 2.80 -0.84
CA ARG A 107 30.38 2.18 -0.21
C ARG A 107 31.25 3.31 0.36
N GLY A 108 31.26 3.47 1.69
CA GLY A 108 32.23 4.34 2.37
C GLY A 108 31.69 5.45 3.29
N GLN A 109 30.40 5.54 3.63
CA GLN A 109 30.00 6.41 4.75
C GLN A 109 30.09 5.65 6.08
N PRO A 110 30.88 6.14 7.07
CA PRO A 110 30.86 5.58 8.42
C PRO A 110 29.46 5.74 9.03
N PRO A 111 29.05 4.82 9.92
CA PRO A 111 27.70 4.79 10.46
C PRO A 111 27.35 6.12 11.13
N PRO A 112 26.11 6.64 10.95
CA PRO A 112 25.67 7.81 11.69
C PRO A 112 25.66 7.49 13.18
N GLU A 113 26.31 8.37 13.95
CA GLU A 113 26.38 8.34 15.41
C GLU A 113 24.96 8.25 16.00
N PRO A 114 24.71 7.42 17.03
CA PRO A 114 23.36 7.22 17.54
C PRO A 114 22.83 8.52 18.17
N ALA A 115 21.90 9.17 17.45
CA ALA A 115 21.06 10.20 18.03
C ALA A 115 20.24 9.59 19.17
N LYS A 116 20.34 10.20 20.36
CA LYS A 116 19.58 9.84 21.56
C LYS A 116 18.10 9.62 21.22
N ALA A 117 17.60 8.42 21.53
CA ALA A 117 16.20 8.09 21.39
C ALA A 117 15.40 8.81 22.48
N ASP A 118 14.62 9.81 22.06
CA ASP A 118 13.41 10.20 22.76
C ASP A 118 12.29 9.24 22.31
N ASN A 119 11.54 8.71 23.26
CA ASN A 119 10.53 7.67 23.11
C ASN A 119 9.49 7.99 22.01
N HIS A 120 9.15 7.02 21.16
CA HIS A 120 7.91 6.22 21.22
C HIS A 120 7.62 5.51 19.87
N VAL A 121 7.24 4.23 19.96
CA VAL A 121 6.59 3.34 18.96
C VAL A 121 7.49 2.51 18.01
N GLU A 122 7.52 1.20 18.25
CA GLU A 122 8.14 0.17 17.40
C GLU A 122 7.16 -0.37 16.34
N ILE A 123 7.66 -0.54 15.12
CA ILE A 123 7.01 -1.32 14.06
C ILE A 123 7.78 -2.65 13.97
N LEU A 124 7.17 -3.74 14.44
CA LEU A 124 7.72 -5.08 14.22
C LEU A 124 7.63 -5.44 12.73
N ARG A 125 8.77 -5.77 12.14
CA ARG A 125 8.87 -6.44 10.84
C ARG A 125 9.37 -7.85 11.10
N CYS A 126 8.55 -8.85 10.75
CA CYS A 126 8.99 -10.23 10.59
C CYS A 126 9.40 -10.44 9.13
#